data_AF-A0A2N7WJA1-F1
#
_entry.id   AF-A0A2N7WJA1-F1
#
_cell.length_a   1.000
_cell.length_b   1.000
_cell.length_c   1.000
_cell.angle_alpha   90.00
_cell.angle_beta   90.00
_cell.angle_gamma   90.00
#
_symmetry.space_group_name_H-M   'P 1'
#
loop_
_entity.id
_entity.type
_entity.pdbx_description
1 polymer ?
#
loop_
_entity_poly.entity_id
_entity_poly.type
_entity_poly.pdbx_seq_one_letter_code
_entity_poly.pdbx_strand_id
1 'polypeptide(L)'
;MNKPVLPLTYEQLDHWIESLQPTLLAEDFAMAIGILRGGAPLALMVSHSAGTPVAFLRYDRASRKVAWDSTLPIPPAGSKVLLCEDIAGRGFTLADCIAFLQQQRLDVKTLTGAVDDLSRTQPDYAIDARGYFALFPWERQAYTQRYRDDWARVEAGDAPAMADDHEYATYAIDLDGILLPDVPLTRYDEDLAAALLERDALLPFDVLPGIDLQRVRTIITGRPETDRARTLAWLERHGFGHMQLVMRTPGTHDESPAGAAAHKAAAALAGGVTHFVESDPVQALLIAQQAPLLRVIWWDAHTRTGMLVGARAWT
;
A
#
# COMPACT_ATOMS: atom_id res chain seq x y z
N MET A 1 5.36 6.75 -13.97
CA MET A 1 4.74 7.61 -12.94
C MET A 1 5.88 8.42 -12.35
N ASN A 2 5.90 9.74 -12.54
CA ASN A 2 7.05 10.57 -12.14
C ASN A 2 6.82 11.33 -10.82
N LYS A 3 5.66 11.15 -10.18
CA LYS A 3 5.37 11.77 -8.88
C LYS A 3 5.84 10.87 -7.74
N PRO A 4 6.44 11.45 -6.68
CA PRO A 4 6.69 10.71 -5.45
C PRO A 4 5.36 10.22 -4.84
N VAL A 5 5.40 9.06 -4.19
CA VAL A 5 4.25 8.50 -3.48
C VAL A 5 4.14 9.15 -2.10
N LEU A 6 2.93 9.58 -1.74
CA LEU A 6 2.58 9.95 -0.38
C LEU A 6 1.76 8.80 0.23
N PRO A 7 2.38 7.91 1.02
CA PRO A 7 1.64 6.86 1.69
C PRO A 7 0.84 7.45 2.84
N LEU A 8 -0.48 7.19 2.87
CA LEU A 8 -1.38 7.53 3.96
C LEU A 8 -1.81 6.24 4.63
N THR A 9 -1.57 6.10 5.94
CA THR A 9 -1.87 4.85 6.66
C THR A 9 -3.06 5.00 7.58
N TYR A 10 -3.61 3.89 8.06
CA TYR A 10 -4.76 3.93 8.96
C TYR A 10 -4.48 4.82 10.18
N GLU A 11 -3.31 4.68 10.79
CA GLU A 11 -2.90 5.46 11.96
C GLU A 11 -2.72 6.95 11.62
N GLN A 12 -2.13 7.28 10.47
CA GLN A 12 -1.95 8.67 10.07
C GLN A 12 -3.29 9.36 9.80
N LEU A 13 -4.22 8.66 9.16
CA LEU A 13 -5.56 9.17 8.88
C LEU A 13 -6.38 9.29 10.17
N ASP A 14 -6.25 8.33 11.07
CA ASP A 14 -6.91 8.36 12.39
C ASP A 14 -6.41 9.53 13.24
N HIS A 15 -5.09 9.69 13.41
CA HIS A 15 -4.50 10.83 14.11
C HIS A 15 -4.87 12.17 13.46
N TRP A 16 -4.92 12.23 12.13
CA TRP A 16 -5.37 13.44 11.44
C TRP A 16 -6.83 13.77 11.77
N ILE A 17 -7.74 12.79 11.73
CA ILE A 17 -9.15 13.00 12.08
C ILE A 17 -9.30 13.35 13.56
N GLU A 18 -8.57 12.70 14.45
CA GLU A 18 -8.54 13.02 15.89
C GLU A 18 -8.09 14.48 16.11
N SER A 19 -7.10 14.97 15.36
CA SER A 19 -6.67 16.37 15.43
C SER A 19 -7.75 17.37 15.02
N LEU A 20 -8.73 16.94 14.20
CA LEU A 20 -9.86 17.76 13.78
C LEU A 20 -11.02 17.74 14.77
N GLN A 21 -11.03 16.83 15.76
CA GLN A 21 -12.17 16.55 16.63
C GLN A 21 -12.82 17.81 17.24
N PRO A 22 -12.08 18.79 17.81
CA PRO A 22 -12.73 19.98 18.37
C PRO A 22 -13.50 20.79 17.33
N THR A 23 -12.99 20.84 16.10
CA THR A 23 -13.65 21.53 14.98
C THR A 23 -14.87 20.74 14.51
N LEU A 24 -14.75 19.42 14.39
CA LEU A 24 -15.86 18.55 13.97
C LEU A 24 -17.02 18.58 14.97
N LEU A 25 -16.73 18.63 16.27
CA LEU A 25 -17.73 18.76 17.32
C LEU A 25 -18.44 20.12 17.28
N ALA A 26 -17.70 21.20 17.01
CA ALA A 26 -18.27 22.54 16.93
C ALA A 26 -19.21 22.73 15.72
N GLU A 27 -19.03 21.93 14.67
CA GLU A 27 -19.86 21.97 13.46
C GLU A 27 -21.23 21.30 13.64
N ASP A 28 -21.43 20.49 14.68
CA ASP A 28 -22.70 19.82 15.01
C ASP A 28 -23.31 19.06 13.81
N PHE A 29 -22.49 18.24 13.15
CA PHE A 29 -22.93 17.43 12.02
C PHE A 29 -24.01 16.44 12.45
N ALA A 30 -25.13 16.42 11.72
CA ALA A 30 -26.19 15.43 11.92
C ALA A 30 -25.75 14.03 11.48
N MET A 31 -24.82 13.94 10.51
CA MET A 31 -24.34 12.68 9.95
C MET A 31 -23.01 12.84 9.23
N ALA A 32 -22.11 11.86 9.37
CA ALA A 32 -20.96 11.64 8.50
C ALA A 32 -21.36 10.65 7.40
N ILE A 33 -21.12 10.99 6.14
CA ILE A 33 -21.59 10.25 4.97
C ILE A 33 -20.40 9.83 4.12
N GLY A 34 -20.09 8.55 4.05
CA GLY A 34 -18.98 8.05 3.21
C GLY A 34 -19.44 7.72 1.79
N ILE A 35 -18.69 8.16 0.78
CA ILE A 35 -18.88 7.67 -0.60
C ILE A 35 -18.23 6.29 -0.71
N LEU A 36 -19.01 5.27 -1.08
CA LEU A 36 -18.50 3.91 -1.24
C LEU A 36 -17.67 3.80 -2.52
N ARG A 37 -16.50 3.16 -2.49
CA ARG A 37 -15.89 2.45 -1.33
C ARG A 37 -14.90 3.32 -0.53
N GLY A 38 -14.27 4.29 -1.18
CA GLY A 38 -13.09 5.03 -0.70
C GLY A 38 -13.32 5.92 0.52
N GLY A 39 -14.46 6.62 0.57
CA GLY A 39 -14.82 7.51 1.67
C GLY A 39 -15.34 6.82 2.93
N ALA A 40 -15.69 5.53 2.86
CA ALA A 40 -16.29 4.81 4.00
C ALA A 40 -15.36 4.69 5.23
N PRO A 41 -14.06 4.32 5.08
CA PRO A 41 -13.12 4.33 6.22
C PRO A 41 -13.06 5.68 6.95
N LEU A 42 -13.04 6.79 6.20
CA LEU A 42 -12.95 8.13 6.78
C LEU A 42 -14.24 8.54 7.49
N ALA A 43 -15.41 8.23 6.91
CA ALA A 43 -16.69 8.48 7.57
C ALA A 43 -16.82 7.70 8.89
N LEU A 44 -16.32 6.45 8.93
CA LEU A 44 -16.27 5.65 10.14
C LEU A 44 -15.30 6.23 11.18
N MET A 45 -14.10 6.65 10.80
CA MET A 45 -13.15 7.32 11.70
C MET A 45 -13.76 8.60 12.30
N VAL A 46 -14.39 9.44 11.48
CA VAL A 46 -15.12 10.64 11.96
C VAL A 46 -16.23 10.25 12.94
N SER A 47 -17.02 9.22 12.63
CA SER A 47 -18.10 8.76 13.51
C SER A 47 -17.59 8.36 14.90
N HIS A 48 -16.46 7.65 14.98
CA HIS A 48 -15.85 7.27 16.25
C HIS A 48 -15.22 8.47 16.98
N SER A 49 -14.60 9.39 16.24
CA SER A 49 -13.93 10.56 16.82
C SER A 49 -14.93 11.61 17.32
N ALA A 50 -15.96 11.94 16.55
CA ALA A 50 -16.92 13.01 16.87
C ALA A 50 -18.26 12.51 17.46
N GLY A 51 -18.49 11.19 17.51
CA GLY A 51 -19.75 10.61 17.98
C GLY A 51 -20.93 10.78 17.02
N THR A 52 -20.68 11.19 15.79
CA THR A 52 -21.71 11.46 14.77
C THR A 52 -22.23 10.16 14.13
N PRO A 53 -23.55 10.01 13.87
CA PRO A 53 -24.08 8.89 13.09
C PRO A 53 -23.43 8.77 11.70
N VAL A 54 -23.32 7.55 11.19
CA VAL A 54 -22.70 7.28 9.88
C VAL A 54 -23.70 6.73 8.86
N ALA A 55 -23.61 7.21 7.62
CA ALA A 55 -24.29 6.66 6.46
C ALA A 55 -23.37 6.64 5.24
N PHE A 56 -23.88 6.15 4.11
CA PHE A 56 -23.12 5.89 2.91
C PHE A 56 -23.90 6.23 1.64
N LEU A 57 -23.16 6.66 0.64
CA LEU A 57 -23.64 6.81 -0.74
C LEU A 57 -22.96 5.77 -1.62
N ARG A 58 -23.70 5.20 -2.56
CA ARG A 58 -23.13 4.43 -3.66
C ARG A 58 -23.08 5.31 -4.91
N TYR A 59 -21.92 5.36 -5.56
CA TYR A 59 -21.73 6.06 -6.83
C TYR A 59 -21.44 5.08 -7.96
N ASP A 60 -22.25 5.13 -9.01
CA ASP A 60 -21.98 4.39 -10.25
C ASP A 60 -21.29 5.32 -11.25
N ARG A 61 -20.00 5.06 -11.53
CA ARG A 61 -19.18 5.94 -12.37
C ARG A 61 -19.64 5.98 -13.83
N ALA A 62 -20.16 4.89 -14.37
CA ALA A 62 -20.58 4.80 -15.77
C ALA A 62 -21.85 5.63 -16.04
N SER A 63 -22.85 5.52 -15.17
CA SER A 63 -24.12 6.25 -15.28
C SER A 63 -24.16 7.57 -14.50
N ARG A 64 -23.12 7.85 -13.70
CA ARG A 64 -23.04 9.00 -12.78
C ARG A 64 -24.22 9.08 -11.79
N LYS A 65 -24.76 7.93 -11.41
CA LYS A 65 -25.89 7.85 -10.48
C LYS A 65 -25.38 7.76 -9.05
N VAL A 66 -25.94 8.61 -8.20
CA VAL A 66 -25.77 8.56 -6.74
C VAL A 66 -27.01 7.89 -6.14
N ALA A 67 -26.80 6.96 -5.22
CA ALA A 67 -27.87 6.35 -4.44
C ALA A 67 -27.54 6.39 -2.95
N TRP A 68 -28.58 6.62 -2.13
CA TRP A 68 -28.48 6.42 -0.69
C TRP A 68 -28.36 4.93 -0.39
N ASP A 69 -27.29 4.53 0.30
CA ASP A 69 -26.97 3.13 0.58
C ASP A 69 -26.80 2.93 2.09
N SER A 70 -27.85 3.23 2.84
CA SER A 70 -27.84 3.15 4.30
C SER A 70 -29.21 2.86 4.88
N THR A 71 -29.19 2.19 6.03
CA THR A 71 -30.40 1.85 6.80
C THR A 71 -30.93 3.06 7.57
N LEU A 72 -30.05 3.98 7.99
CA LEU A 72 -30.48 5.27 8.53
C LEU A 72 -31.11 6.11 7.42
N PRO A 73 -32.21 6.83 7.70
CA PRO A 73 -32.81 7.72 6.73
C PRO A 73 -31.90 8.92 6.45
N ILE A 74 -32.12 9.56 5.29
CA ILE A 74 -31.52 10.86 5.00
C ILE A 74 -31.95 11.85 6.09
N PRO A 75 -31.02 12.66 6.66
CA PRO A 75 -31.34 13.66 7.66
C PRO A 75 -32.40 14.66 7.17
N PRO A 76 -33.14 15.32 8.08
CA PRO A 76 -34.10 16.35 7.72
C PRO A 76 -33.49 17.50 6.91
N ALA A 77 -34.31 18.15 6.07
CA ALA A 77 -33.90 19.35 5.35
C ALA A 77 -33.36 20.43 6.30
N GLY A 78 -32.25 21.07 5.92
CA GLY A 78 -31.53 22.06 6.73
C GLY A 78 -30.49 21.47 7.67
N SER A 79 -30.43 20.14 7.83
CA SER A 79 -29.36 19.49 8.59
C SER A 79 -28.00 19.67 7.90
N LYS A 80 -26.96 19.83 8.73
CA LYS A 80 -25.57 19.87 8.28
C LYS A 80 -24.97 18.46 8.28
N VAL A 81 -24.29 18.08 7.21
CA VAL A 81 -23.69 16.76 7.02
C VAL A 81 -22.24 16.88 6.56
N LEU A 82 -21.42 15.90 6.92
CA LEU A 82 -20.03 15.80 6.46
C LEU A 82 -19.92 14.68 5.42
N LEU A 83 -19.66 15.02 4.17
CA LEU A 83 -19.43 14.08 3.08
C LEU A 83 -17.95 13.70 3.02
N CYS A 84 -17.65 12.40 3.14
CA CYS A 84 -16.30 11.87 3.16
C CYS A 84 -15.97 11.13 1.85
N GLU A 85 -14.79 11.38 1.29
CA GLU A 85 -14.21 10.69 0.13
C GLU A 85 -12.71 10.41 0.36
N ASP A 86 -12.12 9.39 -0.25
CA ASP A 86 -10.68 9.18 -0.13
C ASP A 86 -9.87 10.32 -0.80
N ILE A 87 -10.16 10.64 -2.06
CA ILE A 87 -9.43 11.64 -2.83
C ILE A 87 -10.34 12.63 -3.56
N ALA A 88 -10.09 13.91 -3.36
CA ALA A 88 -10.60 14.97 -4.22
C ALA A 88 -9.69 15.11 -5.45
N GLY A 89 -10.17 14.64 -6.60
CA GLY A 89 -9.44 14.70 -7.87
C GLY A 89 -10.27 15.21 -9.05
N ARG A 90 -9.86 14.87 -10.28
CA ARG A 90 -10.49 15.34 -11.53
C ARG A 90 -11.92 14.86 -11.78
N GLY A 91 -12.36 13.85 -11.03
CA GLY A 91 -13.60 13.11 -11.27
C GLY A 91 -14.86 13.93 -10.98
N PHE A 92 -16.01 13.33 -11.26
CA PHE A 92 -17.32 13.92 -10.95
C PHE A 92 -17.95 13.36 -9.67
N THR A 93 -17.39 12.29 -9.10
CA THR A 93 -17.93 11.59 -7.91
C THR A 93 -18.31 12.56 -6.79
N LEU A 94 -17.33 13.31 -6.28
CA LEU A 94 -17.55 14.23 -5.17
C LEU A 94 -18.60 15.30 -5.51
N ALA A 95 -18.51 15.91 -6.70
CA ALA A 95 -19.46 16.94 -7.15
C ALA A 95 -20.90 16.41 -7.31
N ASP A 96 -21.06 15.22 -7.88
CA ASP A 96 -22.36 14.58 -8.06
C ASP A 96 -22.98 14.19 -6.72
N CYS A 97 -22.17 13.69 -5.77
CA CYS A 97 -22.60 13.38 -4.41
C CYS A 97 -22.99 14.64 -3.61
N ILE A 98 -22.22 15.73 -3.72
CA ILE A 98 -22.60 17.03 -3.15
C ILE A 98 -23.96 17.48 -3.71
N ALA A 99 -24.13 17.45 -5.03
CA ALA A 99 -25.37 17.86 -5.68
C ALA A 99 -26.57 17.00 -5.24
N PHE A 100 -26.39 15.68 -5.11
CA PHE A 100 -27.41 14.76 -4.62
C PHE A 100 -27.88 15.14 -3.21
N LEU A 101 -26.96 15.41 -2.28
CA LEU A 101 -27.28 15.80 -0.90
C LEU A 101 -27.92 17.20 -0.82
N GLN A 102 -27.43 18.15 -1.62
CA GLN A 102 -28.01 19.48 -1.72
C GLN A 102 -29.43 19.48 -2.28
N GLN A 103 -29.78 18.55 -3.19
CA GLN A 103 -31.15 18.35 -3.65
C GLN A 103 -32.09 17.90 -2.51
N GLN A 104 -31.56 17.22 -1.49
CA GLN A 104 -32.28 16.92 -0.24
C GLN A 104 -32.31 18.09 0.75
N ARG A 105 -31.80 19.27 0.33
CA ARG A 105 -31.70 20.50 1.12
C ARG A 105 -30.80 20.37 2.35
N LEU A 106 -29.74 19.58 2.25
CA LEU A 106 -28.72 19.46 3.30
C LEU A 106 -27.63 20.52 3.11
N ASP A 107 -27.07 21.00 4.22
CA ASP A 107 -25.83 21.79 4.23
C ASP A 107 -24.64 20.83 4.24
N VAL A 108 -23.81 20.87 3.20
CA VAL A 108 -22.78 19.85 2.96
C VAL A 108 -21.40 20.45 3.19
N LYS A 109 -20.67 19.87 4.14
CA LYS A 109 -19.22 20.01 4.26
C LYS A 109 -18.54 18.77 3.72
N THR A 110 -17.27 18.91 3.35
CA THR A 110 -16.49 17.85 2.71
C THR A 110 -15.20 17.55 3.46
N LEU A 111 -14.94 16.27 3.70
CA LEU A 111 -13.68 15.77 4.23
C LEU A 111 -13.08 14.78 3.24
N THR A 112 -11.87 15.02 2.76
CA THR A 112 -11.17 14.07 1.89
C THR A 112 -9.83 13.66 2.43
N GLY A 113 -9.50 12.37 2.36
CA GLY A 113 -8.20 11.86 2.80
C GLY A 113 -7.01 12.49 2.07
N ALA A 114 -7.19 12.92 0.82
CA ALA A 114 -6.22 13.68 0.06
C ALA A 114 -6.90 14.65 -0.93
N VAL A 115 -6.23 15.76 -1.25
CA VAL A 115 -6.54 16.62 -2.40
C VAL A 115 -5.35 16.66 -3.37
N ASP A 116 -5.61 16.42 -4.66
CA ASP A 116 -4.58 16.41 -5.70
C ASP A 116 -4.57 17.66 -6.59
N ASP A 117 -3.59 17.74 -7.49
CA ASP A 117 -3.42 18.87 -8.43
C ASP A 117 -4.57 19.02 -9.45
N LEU A 118 -5.38 17.98 -9.61
CA LEU A 118 -6.45 17.92 -10.59
C LEU A 118 -7.82 18.13 -9.96
N SER A 119 -7.87 18.41 -8.65
CA SER A 119 -9.13 18.55 -7.93
C SER A 119 -10.00 19.66 -8.53
N ARG A 120 -11.28 19.32 -8.76
CA ARG A 120 -12.30 20.28 -9.23
C ARG A 120 -12.91 21.09 -8.10
N THR A 121 -12.82 20.59 -6.88
CA THR A 121 -13.49 21.12 -5.70
C THR A 121 -12.46 21.27 -4.60
N GLN A 122 -12.50 22.37 -3.87
CA GLN A 122 -11.69 22.52 -2.66
C GLN A 122 -12.47 21.88 -1.49
N PRO A 123 -11.98 20.78 -0.89
CA PRO A 123 -12.63 20.21 0.28
C PRO A 123 -12.47 21.12 1.49
N ASP A 124 -13.43 21.08 2.41
CA ASP A 124 -13.36 21.83 3.67
C ASP A 124 -12.25 21.30 4.59
N TYR A 125 -12.04 19.98 4.58
CA TYR A 125 -10.95 19.30 5.28
C TYR A 125 -10.23 18.36 4.33
N ALA A 126 -8.91 18.53 4.16
CA ALA A 126 -8.10 17.61 3.38
C ALA A 126 -6.64 17.60 3.78
N ILE A 127 -5.96 16.48 3.55
CA ILE A 127 -4.50 16.43 3.51
C ILE A 127 -4.05 16.90 2.12
N ASP A 128 -3.15 17.88 2.09
CA ASP A 128 -2.60 18.39 0.83
C ASP A 128 -1.62 17.37 0.23
N ALA A 129 -2.02 16.75 -0.88
CA ALA A 129 -1.22 15.77 -1.62
C ALA A 129 -0.83 16.28 -3.01
N ARG A 130 -0.91 17.59 -3.25
CA ARG A 130 -0.49 18.22 -4.51
C ARG A 130 0.99 17.96 -4.79
N GLY A 131 1.31 17.58 -6.03
CA GLY A 131 2.64 17.10 -6.42
C GLY A 131 2.95 15.63 -6.09
N TYR A 132 2.09 14.94 -5.32
CA TYR A 132 2.28 13.53 -4.94
C TYR A 132 1.25 12.61 -5.59
N PHE A 133 1.52 11.31 -5.55
CA PHE A 133 0.52 10.26 -5.71
C PHE A 133 0.12 9.76 -4.33
N ALA A 134 -1.05 10.18 -3.83
CA ALA A 134 -1.58 9.69 -2.57
C ALA A 134 -1.95 8.21 -2.70
N LEU A 135 -1.49 7.39 -1.75
CA LEU A 135 -1.79 5.97 -1.71
C LEU A 135 -2.42 5.62 -0.36
N PHE A 136 -3.60 5.02 -0.40
CA PHE A 136 -4.38 4.62 0.76
C PHE A 136 -4.16 3.14 1.11
N PRO A 137 -4.36 2.72 2.37
CA PRO A 137 -4.08 1.35 2.79
C PRO A 137 -5.08 0.34 2.22
N TRP A 138 -6.30 0.79 1.90
CA TRP A 138 -7.33 -0.01 1.22
C TRP A 138 -7.15 -0.06 -0.31
N GLU A 139 -6.28 0.76 -0.90
CA GLU A 139 -6.02 0.82 -2.35
C GLU A 139 -4.56 0.52 -2.72
N ARG A 140 -3.79 -0.12 -1.83
CA ARG A 140 -2.35 -0.40 -2.07
C ARG A 140 -2.05 -1.07 -3.41
N GLN A 141 -2.99 -1.83 -3.96
CA GLN A 141 -2.87 -2.48 -5.26
C GLN A 141 -2.92 -1.52 -6.45
N ALA A 142 -3.48 -0.31 -6.28
CA ALA A 142 -3.51 0.74 -7.30
C ALA A 142 -2.10 1.16 -7.74
N TYR A 143 -1.10 0.88 -6.89
CA TYR A 143 0.30 1.15 -7.17
C TYR A 143 0.99 0.03 -7.98
N THR A 144 0.33 -1.08 -8.26
CA THR A 144 0.87 -2.14 -9.13
C THR A 144 0.77 -1.73 -10.60
N GLN A 145 1.70 -2.20 -11.44
CA GLN A 145 1.66 -1.90 -12.88
C GLN A 145 0.40 -2.49 -13.55
N ARG A 146 0.07 -3.75 -13.24
CA ARG A 146 -1.12 -4.44 -13.78
C ARG A 146 -2.41 -3.67 -13.48
N TYR A 147 -2.59 -3.19 -12.25
CA TYR A 147 -3.79 -2.41 -11.89
C TYR A 147 -3.93 -1.18 -12.78
N ARG A 148 -2.84 -0.43 -13.00
CA ARG A 148 -2.87 0.79 -13.83
C ARG A 148 -3.13 0.49 -15.30
N ASP A 149 -2.55 -0.58 -15.81
CA ASP A 149 -2.76 -0.99 -17.20
C ASP A 149 -4.21 -1.41 -17.43
N ASP A 150 -4.76 -2.23 -16.53
CA ASP A 150 -6.17 -2.65 -16.60
C ASP A 150 -7.10 -1.45 -16.40
N TRP A 151 -6.77 -0.52 -15.51
CA TRP A 151 -7.52 0.72 -15.33
C TRP A 151 -7.55 1.58 -16.60
N ALA A 152 -6.40 1.77 -17.25
CA ALA A 152 -6.32 2.52 -18.49
C ALA A 152 -7.17 1.87 -19.60
N ARG A 153 -7.17 0.54 -19.67
CA ARG A 153 -8.00 -0.22 -20.61
C ARG A 153 -9.49 -0.07 -20.31
N VAL A 154 -9.91 -0.14 -19.05
CA VAL A 154 -11.31 0.09 -18.66
C VAL A 154 -11.73 1.53 -18.96
N GLU A 155 -10.88 2.52 -18.67
CA GLU A 155 -11.15 3.93 -18.98
C GLU A 155 -11.24 4.18 -20.49
N ALA A 156 -10.46 3.46 -21.30
CA ALA A 156 -10.52 3.50 -22.76
C ALA A 156 -11.70 2.70 -23.36
N GLY A 157 -12.38 1.87 -22.56
CA GLY A 157 -13.44 0.97 -23.03
C GLY A 157 -12.95 -0.35 -23.65
N ASP A 158 -11.65 -0.66 -23.53
CA ASP A 158 -11.02 -1.88 -24.04
C ASP A 158 -11.20 -3.10 -23.11
N ALA A 159 -11.77 -2.89 -21.92
CA ALA A 159 -12.11 -3.92 -20.96
C ALA A 159 -13.43 -3.57 -20.24
N PRO A 160 -14.29 -4.55 -19.93
CA PRO A 160 -15.60 -4.28 -19.35
C PRO A 160 -15.54 -3.85 -17.88
N ALA A 161 -14.55 -4.35 -17.13
CA ALA A 161 -14.38 -4.08 -15.70
C ALA A 161 -12.95 -4.34 -15.25
N MET A 162 -12.58 -3.78 -14.10
CA MET A 162 -11.39 -4.17 -13.37
C MET A 162 -11.56 -5.58 -12.80
N ALA A 163 -10.47 -6.36 -12.70
CA ALA A 163 -10.43 -7.55 -11.86
C ALA A 163 -10.59 -7.19 -10.36
N ASP A 164 -10.81 -8.19 -9.52
CA ASP A 164 -10.92 -7.96 -8.08
C ASP A 164 -9.61 -7.45 -7.48
N ASP A 165 -9.68 -6.55 -6.50
CA ASP A 165 -8.50 -5.89 -5.91
C ASP A 165 -7.43 -6.87 -5.40
N HIS A 166 -7.84 -8.06 -4.95
CA HIS A 166 -6.92 -9.10 -4.45
C HIS A 166 -6.10 -9.79 -5.54
N GLU A 167 -6.55 -9.76 -6.81
CA GLU A 167 -5.83 -10.35 -7.94
C GLU A 167 -4.60 -9.55 -8.37
N TYR A 168 -4.53 -8.28 -7.97
CA TYR A 168 -3.38 -7.42 -8.23
C TYR A 168 -2.28 -7.56 -7.17
N ALA A 169 -2.45 -8.44 -6.18
CA ALA A 169 -1.41 -8.70 -5.19
C ALA A 169 -0.11 -9.18 -5.89
N THR A 170 0.99 -8.51 -5.55
CA THR A 170 2.31 -8.79 -6.12
C THR A 170 3.28 -9.05 -4.97
N TYR A 171 3.94 -10.20 -5.00
CA TYR A 171 4.86 -10.64 -3.95
C TYR A 171 6.30 -10.49 -4.41
N ALA A 172 7.14 -10.04 -3.49
CA ALA A 172 8.58 -10.20 -3.57
C ALA A 172 9.11 -10.89 -2.31
N ILE A 173 10.28 -11.51 -2.45
CA ILE A 173 10.95 -12.23 -1.38
C ILE A 173 12.42 -11.82 -1.32
N ASP A 174 13.01 -11.89 -0.14
CA ASP A 174 14.46 -12.03 -0.05
C ASP A 174 14.90 -13.40 -0.61
N LEU A 175 16.18 -13.51 -0.93
CA LEU A 175 16.81 -14.74 -1.37
C LEU A 175 17.30 -15.54 -0.16
N ASP A 176 18.22 -14.96 0.60
CA ASP A 176 18.90 -15.60 1.71
C ASP A 176 17.97 -15.69 2.94
N GLY A 177 17.99 -16.83 3.63
CA GLY A 177 17.06 -17.15 4.71
C GLY A 177 15.62 -17.45 4.26
N ILE A 178 15.25 -17.22 3.00
CA ILE A 178 13.93 -17.54 2.42
C ILE A 178 13.99 -18.76 1.50
N LEU A 179 14.80 -18.70 0.44
CA LEU A 179 14.96 -19.81 -0.49
C LEU A 179 16.06 -20.77 -0.05
N LEU A 180 17.12 -20.27 0.57
CA LEU A 180 18.27 -21.04 1.02
C LEU A 180 18.85 -20.47 2.34
N PRO A 181 19.63 -21.25 3.09
CA PRO A 181 20.27 -20.76 4.32
C PRO A 181 21.25 -19.61 4.08
N ASP A 182 21.50 -18.82 5.12
CA ASP A 182 22.59 -17.84 5.14
C ASP A 182 23.95 -18.51 5.38
N VAL A 183 24.98 -17.99 4.70
CA VAL A 183 26.38 -18.26 5.08
C VAL A 183 26.78 -17.25 6.16
N PRO A 184 27.33 -17.67 7.31
CA PRO A 184 27.72 -16.74 8.37
C PRO A 184 28.72 -15.68 7.91
N LEU A 185 28.53 -14.43 8.34
CA LEU A 185 29.41 -13.30 7.95
C LEU A 185 30.89 -13.56 8.23
N THR A 186 31.21 -14.24 9.33
CA THR A 186 32.59 -14.60 9.70
C THR A 186 33.30 -15.44 8.65
N ARG A 187 32.56 -16.24 7.85
CA ARG A 187 33.16 -17.02 6.75
C ARG A 187 33.65 -16.13 5.62
N TYR A 188 32.94 -15.04 5.33
CA TYR A 188 33.35 -14.09 4.30
C TYR A 188 34.60 -13.31 4.70
N ASP A 189 34.73 -12.97 6.00
CA ASP A 189 35.90 -12.30 6.54
C ASP A 189 37.14 -13.22 6.56
N GLU A 190 36.95 -14.51 6.80
CA GLU A 190 38.01 -15.53 6.81
C GLU A 190 38.54 -15.83 5.40
N ASP A 191 37.65 -16.19 4.48
CA ASP A 191 37.98 -16.54 3.09
C ASP A 191 36.76 -16.30 2.19
N LEU A 192 36.78 -15.14 1.52
CA LEU A 192 35.73 -14.75 0.58
C LEU A 192 35.52 -15.78 -0.53
N ALA A 193 36.58 -16.36 -1.09
CA ALA A 193 36.45 -17.30 -2.21
C ALA A 193 35.79 -18.61 -1.76
N ALA A 194 36.20 -19.13 -0.60
CA ALA A 194 35.60 -20.33 -0.01
C ALA A 194 34.13 -20.09 0.40
N ALA A 195 33.83 -18.96 1.04
CA ALA A 195 32.46 -18.61 1.44
C ALA A 195 31.52 -18.48 0.22
N LEU A 196 32.02 -17.89 -0.87
CA LEU A 196 31.27 -17.80 -2.11
C LEU A 196 31.01 -19.18 -2.73
N LEU A 197 31.97 -20.11 -2.69
CA LEU A 197 31.79 -21.49 -3.17
C LEU A 197 30.80 -22.27 -2.29
N GLU A 198 30.88 -22.13 -0.98
CA GLU A 198 29.92 -22.69 -0.03
C GLU A 198 28.50 -22.22 -0.36
N ARG A 199 28.32 -20.90 -0.55
CA ARG A 199 27.04 -20.30 -0.92
C ARG A 199 26.46 -20.87 -2.22
N ASP A 200 27.30 -21.13 -3.23
CA ASP A 200 26.86 -21.70 -4.52
C ASP A 200 26.44 -23.18 -4.42
N ALA A 201 26.88 -23.87 -3.37
CA ALA A 201 26.59 -25.27 -3.11
C ALA A 201 25.38 -25.48 -2.18
N LEU A 202 24.86 -24.42 -1.56
CA LEU A 202 23.69 -24.49 -0.69
C LEU A 202 22.47 -24.99 -1.47
N LEU A 203 21.67 -25.84 -0.81
CA LEU A 203 20.42 -26.34 -1.33
C LEU A 203 19.26 -25.43 -0.89
N PRO A 204 18.17 -25.37 -1.67
CA PRO A 204 16.95 -24.72 -1.22
C PRO A 204 16.39 -25.35 0.05
N PHE A 205 15.65 -24.58 0.85
CA PHE A 205 14.85 -25.14 1.94
C PHE A 205 13.76 -26.08 1.42
N ASP A 206 13.53 -27.19 2.13
CA ASP A 206 12.43 -28.12 1.82
C ASP A 206 11.05 -27.50 2.03
N VAL A 207 10.96 -26.50 2.92
CA VAL A 207 9.74 -25.77 3.25
C VAL A 207 9.98 -24.29 3.01
N LEU A 208 9.27 -23.75 2.03
CA LEU A 208 9.28 -22.33 1.69
C LEU A 208 8.11 -21.63 2.39
N PRO A 209 8.09 -20.28 2.47
CA PRO A 209 6.93 -19.56 2.96
C PRO A 209 5.67 -20.04 2.22
N GLY A 210 4.55 -20.19 2.94
CA GLY A 210 3.27 -20.68 2.39
C GLY A 210 2.60 -19.74 1.37
N ILE A 211 3.39 -18.92 0.67
CA ILE A 211 2.99 -18.09 -0.44
C ILE A 211 3.00 -18.92 -1.72
N ASP A 212 2.05 -18.67 -2.60
CA ASP A 212 2.07 -19.22 -3.95
C ASP A 212 3.25 -18.60 -4.70
N LEU A 213 4.32 -19.37 -4.90
CA LEU A 213 5.53 -18.91 -5.58
C LEU A 213 5.26 -18.50 -7.04
N GLN A 214 4.16 -18.95 -7.66
CA GLN A 214 3.75 -18.45 -8.98
C GLN A 214 3.31 -16.98 -8.93
N ARG A 215 2.96 -16.46 -7.75
CA ARG A 215 2.63 -15.04 -7.51
C ARG A 215 3.85 -14.21 -7.08
N VAL A 216 4.97 -14.86 -6.77
CA VAL A 216 6.23 -14.18 -6.49
C VAL A 216 6.82 -13.76 -7.83
N ARG A 217 6.88 -12.45 -8.06
CA ARG A 217 7.41 -11.90 -9.32
C ARG A 217 8.90 -11.60 -9.22
N THR A 218 9.36 -11.27 -8.02
CA THR A 218 10.68 -10.65 -7.84
C THR A 218 11.37 -11.18 -6.60
N ILE A 219 12.65 -11.53 -6.75
CA ILE A 219 13.61 -11.73 -5.67
C ILE A 219 14.38 -10.43 -5.50
N ILE A 220 14.40 -9.88 -4.29
CA ILE A 220 15.13 -8.65 -3.96
C ILE A 220 16.11 -8.97 -2.83
N THR A 221 17.40 -9.00 -3.14
CA THR A 221 18.43 -9.50 -2.23
C THR A 221 19.46 -8.44 -1.85
N GLY A 222 20.03 -8.57 -0.65
CA GLY A 222 21.18 -7.76 -0.20
C GLY A 222 22.51 -8.09 -0.89
N ARG A 223 22.57 -9.21 -1.65
CA ARG A 223 23.77 -9.60 -2.41
C ARG A 223 24.15 -8.51 -3.42
N PRO A 224 25.45 -8.23 -3.63
CA PRO A 224 25.89 -7.19 -4.55
C PRO A 224 25.73 -7.62 -6.01
N GLU A 225 25.53 -6.65 -6.91
CA GLU A 225 25.44 -6.86 -8.36
C GLU A 225 26.64 -7.64 -8.97
N THR A 226 27.81 -7.54 -8.35
CA THR A 226 29.01 -8.31 -8.75
C THR A 226 28.78 -9.83 -8.72
N ASP A 227 27.82 -10.29 -7.92
CA ASP A 227 27.47 -11.71 -7.72
C ASP A 227 26.36 -12.19 -8.66
N ARG A 228 25.89 -11.34 -9.58
CA ARG A 228 24.71 -11.61 -10.43
C ARG A 228 24.82 -12.91 -11.22
N ALA A 229 25.93 -13.13 -11.93
CA ALA A 229 26.10 -14.33 -12.75
C ALA A 229 25.98 -15.63 -11.93
N ARG A 230 26.52 -15.62 -10.72
CA ARG A 230 26.53 -16.77 -9.80
C ARG A 230 25.14 -17.01 -9.22
N THR A 231 24.50 -15.92 -8.78
CA THR A 231 23.15 -15.97 -8.22
C THR A 231 22.13 -16.44 -9.26
N LEU A 232 22.19 -15.95 -10.48
CA LEU A 232 21.34 -16.42 -11.58
C LEU A 232 21.57 -17.91 -11.88
N ALA A 233 22.83 -18.36 -11.94
CA ALA A 233 23.13 -19.77 -12.18
C ALA A 233 22.55 -20.69 -11.09
N TRP A 234 22.56 -20.24 -9.82
CA TRP A 234 21.92 -20.96 -8.72
C TRP A 234 20.39 -21.00 -8.87
N LEU A 235 19.76 -19.85 -9.16
CA LEU A 235 18.31 -19.76 -9.34
C LEU A 235 17.82 -20.67 -10.49
N GLU A 236 18.51 -20.65 -11.64
CA GLU A 236 18.19 -21.52 -12.78
C GLU A 236 18.30 -23.00 -12.42
N ARG A 237 19.40 -23.39 -11.77
CA ARG A 237 19.65 -24.78 -11.35
C ARG A 237 18.53 -25.32 -10.46
N HIS A 238 17.95 -24.47 -9.62
CA HIS A 238 16.95 -24.86 -8.63
C HIS A 238 15.51 -24.48 -9.01
N GLY A 239 15.26 -24.05 -10.26
CA GLY A 239 13.91 -23.82 -10.79
C GLY A 239 13.30 -22.45 -10.48
N PHE A 240 14.08 -21.52 -9.94
CA PHE A 240 13.67 -20.15 -9.60
C PHE A 240 14.05 -19.10 -10.65
N GLY A 241 14.67 -19.51 -11.77
CA GLY A 241 15.14 -18.60 -12.84
C GLY A 241 14.05 -17.76 -13.52
N HIS A 242 12.78 -18.14 -13.38
CA HIS A 242 11.64 -17.38 -13.91
C HIS A 242 11.33 -16.10 -13.12
N MET A 243 11.86 -15.94 -11.91
CA MET A 243 11.65 -14.75 -11.08
C MET A 243 12.63 -13.63 -11.45
N GLN A 244 12.16 -12.38 -11.44
CA GLN A 244 13.04 -11.24 -11.64
C GLN A 244 14.02 -11.10 -10.47
N LEU A 245 15.31 -10.91 -10.75
CA LEU A 245 16.34 -10.71 -9.71
C LEU A 245 16.79 -9.25 -9.63
N VAL A 246 16.52 -8.61 -8.49
CA VAL A 246 17.03 -7.28 -8.12
C VAL A 246 18.10 -7.44 -7.04
N MET A 247 19.29 -6.90 -7.29
CA MET A 247 20.45 -7.00 -6.40
C MET A 247 20.93 -5.61 -6.00
N ARG A 248 21.67 -5.55 -4.90
CA ARG A 248 22.21 -4.30 -4.37
C ARG A 248 23.28 -3.74 -5.29
N THR A 249 23.09 -2.51 -5.75
CA THR A 249 24.14 -1.79 -6.49
C THR A 249 25.22 -1.31 -5.51
N PRO A 250 26.51 -1.63 -5.73
CA PRO A 250 27.59 -1.17 -4.86
C PRO A 250 27.62 0.37 -4.76
N GLY A 251 27.76 0.90 -3.55
CA GLY A 251 27.92 2.33 -3.29
C GLY A 251 26.61 3.16 -3.24
N THR A 252 25.44 2.58 -3.56
CA THR A 252 24.16 3.30 -3.42
C THR A 252 23.57 3.19 -2.02
N HIS A 253 23.81 2.06 -1.35
CA HIS A 253 23.45 1.80 0.04
C HIS A 253 24.65 1.16 0.74
N ASP A 254 24.83 1.47 2.03
CA ASP A 254 25.85 0.82 2.84
C ASP A 254 25.53 -0.66 3.07
N GLU A 255 26.49 -1.39 3.65
CA GLU A 255 26.36 -2.83 3.91
C GLU A 255 25.71 -3.13 5.27
N SER A 256 25.17 -2.11 5.94
CA SER A 256 24.46 -2.30 7.20
C SER A 256 23.08 -2.93 6.95
N PRO A 257 22.45 -3.51 7.99
CA PRO A 257 21.05 -3.93 7.91
C PRO A 257 20.11 -2.79 7.45
N ALA A 258 20.42 -1.54 7.80
CA ALA A 258 19.64 -0.38 7.36
C ALA A 258 19.81 -0.08 5.87
N GLY A 259 21.04 -0.19 5.34
CA GLY A 259 21.32 -0.06 3.92
C GLY A 259 20.66 -1.17 3.08
N ALA A 260 20.73 -2.42 3.55
CA ALA A 260 20.05 -3.55 2.93
C ALA A 260 18.51 -3.38 2.93
N ALA A 261 17.93 -2.99 4.07
CA ALA A 261 16.51 -2.68 4.18
C ALA A 261 16.09 -1.53 3.26
N ALA A 262 16.90 -0.48 3.14
CA ALA A 262 16.62 0.65 2.25
C ALA A 262 16.64 0.27 0.78
N HIS A 263 17.63 -0.54 0.38
CA HIS A 263 17.67 -1.12 -0.96
C HIS A 263 16.39 -1.93 -1.25
N LYS A 264 16.04 -2.85 -0.34
CA LYS A 264 14.89 -3.76 -0.51
C LYS A 264 13.56 -2.99 -0.56
N ALA A 265 13.35 -2.03 0.34
CA ALA A 265 12.16 -1.19 0.36
C ALA A 265 12.03 -0.35 -0.92
N ALA A 266 13.11 0.30 -1.36
CA ALA A 266 13.11 1.09 -2.59
C ALA A 266 12.81 0.23 -3.83
N ALA A 267 13.43 -0.95 -3.93
CA ALA A 267 13.18 -1.90 -5.01
C ALA A 267 11.74 -2.45 -5.00
N ALA A 268 11.19 -2.77 -3.83
CA ALA A 268 9.82 -3.23 -3.67
C ALA A 268 8.81 -2.16 -4.14
N LEU A 269 9.02 -0.90 -3.72
CA LEU A 269 8.21 0.23 -4.17
C LEU A 269 8.35 0.45 -5.68
N ALA A 270 9.56 0.44 -6.23
CA ALA A 270 9.77 0.59 -7.67
C ALA A 270 9.10 -0.53 -8.48
N GLY A 271 9.06 -1.75 -7.95
CA GLY A 271 8.40 -2.91 -8.55
C GLY A 271 6.87 -2.93 -8.38
N GLY A 272 6.27 -1.99 -7.64
CA GLY A 272 4.84 -2.03 -7.32
C GLY A 272 4.45 -3.26 -6.50
N VAL A 273 5.37 -3.74 -5.65
CA VAL A 273 5.16 -4.89 -4.77
C VAL A 273 4.19 -4.52 -3.65
N THR A 274 3.28 -5.43 -3.31
CA THR A 274 2.31 -5.23 -2.22
C THR A 274 2.61 -6.08 -0.99
N HIS A 275 3.41 -7.13 -1.14
CA HIS A 275 3.85 -8.01 -0.06
C HIS A 275 5.34 -8.33 -0.19
N PHE A 276 6.07 -8.25 0.91
CA PHE A 276 7.50 -8.55 0.95
C PHE A 276 7.79 -9.57 2.05
N VAL A 277 8.48 -10.66 1.72
CA VAL A 277 8.89 -11.67 2.71
C VAL A 277 10.38 -11.53 2.99
N GLU A 278 10.72 -11.30 4.25
CA GLU A 278 12.06 -11.05 4.74
C GLU A 278 12.42 -12.08 5.81
N SER A 279 13.65 -12.58 5.80
CA SER A 279 14.13 -13.58 6.76
C SER A 279 14.71 -12.95 8.02
N ASP A 280 15.32 -11.77 7.89
CA ASP A 280 15.92 -11.05 9.01
C ASP A 280 14.90 -10.12 9.71
N PRO A 281 14.65 -10.29 11.02
CA PRO A 281 13.63 -9.51 11.73
C PRO A 281 13.95 -8.00 11.80
N VAL A 282 15.24 -7.63 11.83
CA VAL A 282 15.66 -6.22 11.89
C VAL A 282 15.41 -5.56 10.53
N GLN A 283 15.80 -6.21 9.44
CA GLN A 283 15.50 -5.73 8.09
C GLN A 283 14.00 -5.67 7.84
N ALA A 284 13.22 -6.66 8.31
CA ALA A 284 11.77 -6.66 8.16
C ALA A 284 11.13 -5.43 8.82
N LEU A 285 11.56 -5.10 10.04
CA LEU A 285 11.14 -3.89 10.76
C LEU A 285 11.52 -2.61 10.00
N LEU A 286 12.77 -2.52 9.53
CA LEU A 286 13.27 -1.34 8.83
C LEU A 286 12.61 -1.15 7.45
N ILE A 287 12.31 -2.24 6.73
CA ILE A 287 11.55 -2.20 5.47
C ILE A 287 10.12 -1.70 5.74
N ALA A 288 9.47 -2.19 6.80
CA ALA A 288 8.12 -1.76 7.17
C ALA A 288 8.05 -0.26 7.54
N GLN A 289 9.10 0.30 8.14
CA GLN A 289 9.20 1.73 8.41
C GLN A 289 9.31 2.56 7.13
N GLN A 290 10.10 2.09 6.17
CA GLN A 290 10.40 2.82 4.93
C GLN A 290 9.31 2.68 3.86
N ALA A 291 8.61 1.55 3.84
CA ALA A 291 7.50 1.26 2.94
C ALA A 291 6.22 0.99 3.75
N PRO A 292 5.62 2.02 4.38
CA PRO A 292 4.54 1.87 5.36
C PRO A 292 3.23 1.22 4.89
N LEU A 293 3.04 1.05 3.58
CA LEU A 293 1.88 0.39 2.98
C LEU A 293 2.20 -1.00 2.40
N LEU A 294 3.47 -1.40 2.44
CA LEU A 294 3.93 -2.72 2.07
C LEU A 294 3.60 -3.69 3.21
N ARG A 295 3.00 -4.84 2.88
CA ARG A 295 2.81 -5.90 3.86
C ARG A 295 4.11 -6.68 4.00
N VAL A 296 4.88 -6.34 5.02
CA VAL A 296 6.14 -7.02 5.33
C VAL A 296 5.86 -8.23 6.20
N ILE A 297 6.33 -9.39 5.77
CA ILE A 297 6.20 -10.66 6.48
C ILE A 297 7.61 -11.08 6.88
N TRP A 298 7.86 -11.17 8.18
CA TRP A 298 9.05 -11.84 8.67
C TRP A 298 8.81 -13.35 8.64
N TRP A 299 9.64 -14.09 7.93
CA TRP A 299 9.61 -15.54 7.84
C TRP A 299 10.81 -16.14 8.57
N ASP A 300 10.52 -17.02 9.53
CA ASP A 300 11.53 -17.81 10.21
C ASP A 300 11.51 -19.25 9.67
N ALA A 301 12.52 -19.61 8.89
CA ALA A 301 12.66 -20.94 8.30
C ALA A 301 12.86 -22.05 9.34
N HIS A 302 13.38 -21.74 10.54
CA HIS A 302 13.60 -22.73 11.59
C HIS A 302 12.28 -23.13 12.25
N THR A 303 11.44 -22.16 12.59
CA THR A 303 10.12 -22.41 13.17
C THR A 303 9.04 -22.66 12.11
N ARG A 304 9.32 -22.34 10.83
CA ARG A 304 8.40 -22.41 9.69
C ARG A 304 7.17 -21.54 9.93
N THR A 305 7.39 -20.36 10.51
CA THR A 305 6.32 -19.41 10.83
C THR A 305 6.53 -18.08 10.15
N GLY A 306 5.43 -17.43 9.79
CA GLY A 306 5.41 -16.08 9.24
C GLY A 306 4.68 -15.13 10.18
N MET A 307 5.22 -13.94 10.39
CA MET A 307 4.62 -12.88 11.18
C MET A 307 4.50 -11.61 10.34
N LEU A 308 3.33 -10.96 10.36
CA LEU A 308 3.16 -9.64 9.75
C LEU A 308 3.91 -8.62 10.62
N VAL A 309 4.82 -7.88 10.02
CA VAL A 309 5.62 -6.84 10.67
C VAL A 309 5.08 -5.48 10.29
N GLY A 310 4.78 -4.67 11.30
CA GLY A 310 4.48 -3.26 11.17
C GLY A 310 5.42 -2.47 12.06
N ALA A 311 5.94 -1.35 11.56
CA ALA A 311 6.83 -0.50 12.33
C ALA A 311 6.56 0.96 12.00
N ARG A 312 6.28 1.75 13.04
CA ARG A 312 6.03 3.19 12.99
C ARG A 312 6.91 3.89 14.00
N ALA A 313 7.47 5.02 13.62
CA ALA A 313 8.05 5.93 14.60
C ALA A 313 6.91 6.54 15.43
N TRP A 314 7.07 6.54 16.75
CA TRP A 314 6.24 7.32 17.66
C TRP A 314 6.90 8.69 17.80
N THR A 315 6.30 9.72 17.22
CA THR A 315 6.80 11.11 17.26
C THR A 315 5.67 12.08 17.46
#